data_AF-A0A9N9IYS6-F1
#
_entry.id   AF-A0A9N9IYS6-F1
#
_cell.length_a   1.000
_cell.length_b   1.000
_cell.length_c   1.000
_cell.angle_alpha   90.00
_cell.angle_beta   90.00
_cell.angle_gamma   90.00
#
_symmetry.space_group_name_H-M   'P 1'
#
loop_
_entity.id
_entity.type
_entity.pdbx_description
1 polymer ?
#
loop_
_entity_poly.entity_id
_entity_poly.type
_entity_poly.pdbx_seq_one_letter_code
_entity_poly.pdbx_strand_id
1 'polypeptide(L)'
;RQRKRNFLSLRIGQKTKTCLNNHDFFVTIVVGNKNNTSLPGYLCQSDAYISQIENDPSRAISSVYAQMFENGTRFSGPLVLGWQDEDIIHQLLRNVLFIPISIFVDSLKIFVYGIGISSQVNWLNAGPGYKSSFTHKFNGNKQAIY
;
A
#
# COMPACT_ATOMS: atom_id res chain seq x y z
N ARG A 1 -23.13 2.14 4.88
CA ARG A 1 -22.11 1.07 5.09
C ARG A 1 -20.73 1.64 4.76
N GLN A 2 -19.99 2.16 5.74
CA GLN A 2 -18.64 2.70 5.49
C GLN A 2 -17.70 1.55 5.13
N ARG A 3 -17.15 1.58 3.92
CA ARG A 3 -16.06 0.66 3.51
C ARG A 3 -14.84 1.03 4.36
N LYS A 4 -14.45 0.18 5.29
CA LYS A 4 -13.21 0.34 6.07
C LYS A 4 -12.04 0.27 5.08
N ARG A 5 -11.57 1.42 4.61
CA ARG A 5 -10.35 1.49 3.79
C ARG A 5 -9.18 1.42 4.76
N ASN A 6 -8.62 0.22 4.90
CA ASN A 6 -7.40 0.06 5.67
C ASN A 6 -6.26 0.69 4.86
N PHE A 7 -5.63 1.73 5.41
CA PHE A 7 -4.42 2.28 4.84
C PHE A 7 -3.26 1.34 5.19
N LEU A 8 -2.81 0.54 4.23
CA LEU A 8 -1.67 -0.35 4.41
C LEU A 8 -0.40 0.41 4.01
N SER A 9 0.50 0.61 4.96
CA SER A 9 1.80 1.20 4.71
C SER A 9 2.65 0.25 3.87
N LEU A 10 3.09 0.71 2.70
CA LEU A 10 4.10 0.01 1.91
C LEU A 10 5.48 0.21 2.55
N ARG A 11 6.25 -0.86 2.65
CA ARG A 11 7.62 -0.82 3.19
C ARG A 11 8.62 -1.26 2.13
N ILE A 12 9.71 -0.52 2.01
CA ILE A 12 10.85 -0.95 1.20
C ILE A 12 11.39 -2.27 1.76
N GLY A 13 11.68 -3.22 0.88
CA GLY A 13 12.09 -4.57 1.24
C GLY A 13 10.94 -5.52 1.57
N GLN A 14 9.68 -5.04 1.63
CA GLN A 14 8.52 -5.93 1.74
C GLN A 14 8.49 -6.89 0.56
N LYS A 15 8.40 -8.19 0.84
CA LYS A 15 8.33 -9.26 -0.15
C LYS A 15 7.05 -10.07 0.07
N THR A 16 6.26 -10.24 -0.98
CA THR A 16 5.02 -11.02 -0.96
C THR A 16 5.14 -12.17 -1.95
N LYS A 17 4.66 -13.35 -1.55
CA LYS A 17 4.61 -14.55 -2.39
C LYS A 17 3.18 -14.76 -2.88
N THR A 18 3.01 -15.10 -4.14
CA THR A 18 1.76 -15.62 -4.70
C THR A 18 2.06 -16.80 -5.62
N CYS A 19 1.15 -17.78 -5.67
CA CYS A 19 1.31 -18.97 -6.49
C CYS A 19 0.42 -18.86 -7.72
N LEU A 20 1.02 -18.91 -8.92
CA LEU A 20 0.31 -18.83 -10.19
C LEU A 20 0.81 -19.96 -11.10
N ASN A 21 -0.10 -20.74 -11.69
CA ASN A 21 0.23 -21.92 -12.49
C ASN A 21 1.22 -22.89 -11.83
N ASN A 22 1.10 -23.08 -10.51
CA ASN A 22 2.02 -23.92 -9.71
C ASN A 22 3.47 -23.39 -9.62
N HIS A 23 3.71 -22.12 -9.96
CA HIS A 23 5.00 -21.45 -9.74
C HIS A 23 4.86 -20.34 -8.69
N ASP A 24 5.93 -20.16 -7.90
CA ASP A 24 6.02 -19.13 -6.88
C ASP A 24 6.53 -17.81 -7.45
N PHE A 25 5.67 -16.80 -7.45
CA PHE A 25 6.02 -15.43 -7.81
C PHE A 25 6.25 -14.62 -6.55
N PHE A 26 7.40 -13.94 -6.48
CA PHE A 26 7.75 -13.07 -5.39
C PHE A 26 7.82 -11.62 -5.86
N VAL A 27 6.97 -10.77 -5.31
CA VAL A 27 7.01 -9.32 -5.54
C VAL A 27 7.69 -8.63 -4.35
N THR A 28 8.76 -7.92 -4.64
CA THR A 28 9.53 -7.13 -3.68
C THR A 28 9.35 -5.65 -3.95
N ILE A 29 9.05 -4.87 -2.92
CA ILE A 29 8.98 -3.41 -2.98
C ILE A 29 10.40 -2.85 -2.84
N VAL A 30 10.83 -2.03 -3.79
CA VAL A 30 12.19 -1.46 -3.86
C VAL A 30 12.13 0.07 -3.89
N VAL A 31 13.28 0.71 -3.60
CA VAL A 31 13.39 2.17 -3.63
C VAL A 31 13.36 2.67 -5.07
N GLY A 32 12.46 3.61 -5.33
CA GLY A 32 12.36 4.25 -6.64
C GLY A 32 11.80 3.34 -7.72
N ASN A 33 11.30 3.96 -8.78
CA ASN A 33 11.02 3.29 -10.03
C ASN A 33 11.48 4.17 -11.19
N LYS A 34 11.47 3.62 -12.42
CA LYS A 34 11.91 4.32 -13.64
C LYS A 34 11.18 5.65 -13.90
N ASN A 35 9.98 5.84 -13.34
CA ASN A 35 9.19 7.06 -13.53
C ASN A 35 9.45 8.10 -12.42
N ASN A 36 9.73 7.66 -11.19
CA ASN A 36 9.94 8.53 -10.04
C ASN A 36 10.75 7.83 -8.96
N THR A 37 11.88 8.41 -8.57
CA THR A 37 12.78 7.88 -7.53
C THR A 37 12.22 8.00 -6.11
N SER A 38 11.25 8.91 -5.89
CA SER A 38 10.58 9.11 -4.61
C SER A 38 9.36 8.21 -4.41
N LEU A 39 8.93 7.46 -5.44
CA LEU A 39 7.84 6.50 -5.36
C LEU A 39 8.39 5.07 -5.33
N PRO A 40 7.70 4.12 -4.67
CA PRO A 40 8.17 2.74 -4.63
C PRO A 40 8.21 2.13 -6.03
N GLY A 41 9.19 1.26 -6.25
CA GLY A 41 9.23 0.33 -7.37
C GLY A 41 8.87 -1.08 -6.94
N TYR A 42 8.59 -1.91 -7.93
CA TYR A 42 8.16 -3.29 -7.73
C TYR A 42 9.00 -4.19 -8.64
N LEU A 43 9.68 -5.14 -8.02
CA LEU A 43 10.47 -6.16 -8.68
C LEU A 43 9.76 -7.50 -8.47
N CYS A 44 9.48 -8.22 -9.56
CA CYS A 44 8.96 -9.57 -9.49
C CYS A 44 10.05 -10.57 -9.88
N GLN A 45 10.09 -11.70 -9.19
CA GLN A 45 10.94 -12.84 -9.52
C GLN A 45 10.12 -14.13 -9.40
N SER A 46 10.31 -15.04 -10.35
CA SER A 46 9.85 -16.43 -10.29
C SER A 46 10.91 -17.30 -10.94
N ASP A 47 11.40 -18.31 -10.23
CA ASP A 47 12.53 -19.14 -10.67
C ASP A 47 13.73 -18.29 -11.15
N ALA A 48 14.15 -18.46 -12.40
CA ALA A 48 15.23 -17.71 -13.05
C ALA A 48 14.75 -16.40 -13.71
N TYR A 49 13.45 -16.14 -13.75
CA TYR A 49 12.85 -14.99 -14.44
C TYR A 49 12.66 -13.82 -13.49
N ILE A 50 13.09 -12.64 -13.92
CA ILE A 50 13.09 -11.41 -13.12
C ILE A 50 12.58 -10.26 -13.98
N SER A 51 11.66 -9.47 -13.43
CA SER A 51 11.17 -8.26 -14.10
C SER A 51 12.21 -7.14 -14.05
N GLN A 52 12.02 -6.11 -14.88
CA GLN A 52 12.59 -4.80 -14.56
C GLN A 52 11.90 -4.21 -13.32
N ILE A 53 12.47 -3.16 -12.74
CA ILE A 53 11.79 -2.40 -11.68
C ILE A 53 10.62 -1.63 -12.31
N GLU A 54 9.41 -2.07 -12.01
CA GLU A 54 8.17 -1.45 -12.49
C GLU A 54 7.61 -0.47 -11.46
N ASN A 55 6.79 0.49 -11.92
CA ASN A 55 6.11 1.46 -11.05
C ASN A 55 4.77 0.93 -10.49
N ASP A 56 4.39 -0.29 -10.85
CA ASP A 56 3.16 -0.95 -10.44
C ASP A 56 3.39 -2.46 -10.28
N PRO A 57 2.90 -3.08 -9.18
CA PRO A 57 3.10 -4.51 -8.90
C PRO A 57 2.41 -5.41 -9.93
N SER A 58 1.30 -4.98 -10.51
CA SER A 58 0.59 -5.72 -11.57
C SER A 58 1.49 -5.88 -12.79
N ARG A 59 2.19 -4.81 -13.20
CA ARG A 59 3.14 -4.87 -14.32
C ARG A 59 4.33 -5.76 -14.01
N ALA A 60 4.89 -5.65 -12.80
CA ALA A 60 6.04 -6.47 -12.38
C ALA A 60 5.72 -7.95 -12.54
N ILE A 61 4.64 -8.44 -11.94
CA ILE A 61 4.28 -9.86 -12.01
C ILE A 61 3.82 -10.31 -13.40
N SER A 62 3.03 -9.49 -14.10
CA SER A 62 2.54 -9.84 -15.44
C SER A 62 3.69 -9.95 -16.43
N SER A 63 4.76 -9.17 -16.26
CA SER A 63 5.95 -9.26 -17.11
C SER A 63 6.71 -10.59 -16.92
N VAL A 64 6.92 -11.02 -15.67
CA VAL A 64 7.58 -12.32 -15.38
C VAL A 64 6.72 -13.47 -15.88
N TYR A 65 5.41 -13.42 -15.63
CA TYR A 65 4.49 -14.45 -16.09
C TYR A 65 4.51 -14.57 -17.63
N ALA A 66 4.50 -13.45 -18.35
CA ALA A 66 4.59 -13.45 -19.80
C ALA A 66 5.94 -13.98 -20.32
N GLN A 67 7.05 -13.73 -19.61
CA GLN A 67 8.36 -14.32 -19.95
C GLN A 67 8.39 -15.83 -19.74
N MET A 68 7.72 -16.35 -18.71
CA MET A 68 7.71 -17.78 -18.38
C MET A 68 6.78 -18.60 -19.28
N PHE A 69 5.60 -18.08 -19.59
CA PHE A 69 4.53 -18.84 -20.25
C PHE A 69 4.19 -18.34 -21.65
N GLU A 70 4.95 -17.36 -22.16
CA GLU A 70 4.71 -16.71 -23.47
C GLU A 70 3.26 -16.20 -23.63
N ASN A 71 2.61 -15.85 -22.50
CA ASN A 71 1.20 -15.47 -22.44
C ASN A 71 1.02 -14.15 -21.67
N GLY A 72 0.38 -13.18 -22.32
CA GLY A 72 0.06 -11.87 -21.76
C GLY A 72 -1.19 -11.89 -20.88
N THR A 73 -1.07 -12.34 -19.63
CA THR A 73 -2.13 -12.19 -18.62
C THR A 73 -1.82 -11.04 -17.67
N ARG A 74 -2.85 -10.28 -17.27
CA ARG A 74 -2.72 -9.22 -16.25
C ARG A 74 -3.23 -9.69 -14.90
N PHE A 75 -2.43 -9.45 -13.86
CA PHE A 75 -2.80 -9.74 -12.47
C PHE A 75 -3.15 -8.48 -11.70
N SER A 76 -3.89 -8.61 -10.61
CA SER A 76 -4.26 -7.49 -9.75
C SER A 76 -3.15 -7.19 -8.74
N GLY A 77 -2.54 -6.02 -8.83
CA GLY A 77 -1.51 -5.54 -7.89
C GLY A 77 -1.88 -5.70 -6.41
N PRO A 78 -3.06 -5.22 -5.96
CA PRO A 78 -3.51 -5.42 -4.59
C PRO A 78 -3.60 -6.89 -4.14
N LEU A 79 -4.03 -7.79 -5.03
CA LEU A 79 -4.06 -9.23 -4.71
C LEU A 79 -2.65 -9.79 -4.58
N VAL A 80 -1.76 -9.38 -5.47
CA VAL A 80 -0.35 -9.81 -5.50
C VAL A 80 0.41 -9.33 -4.27
N LEU A 81 0.05 -8.16 -3.73
CA LEU A 81 0.59 -7.61 -2.47
C LEU A 81 -0.14 -8.14 -1.23
N GLY A 82 -1.09 -9.07 -1.36
CA GLY A 82 -1.80 -9.68 -0.24
C GLY A 82 -2.75 -8.74 0.50
N TRP A 83 -3.25 -7.68 -0.13
CA TRP A 83 -4.13 -6.69 0.52
C TRP A 83 -5.56 -7.18 0.80
N GLN A 84 -5.86 -8.43 0.46
CA GLN A 84 -7.12 -9.11 0.79
C GLN A 84 -6.90 -10.36 1.65
N ASP A 85 -5.65 -10.67 1.99
CA ASP A 85 -5.28 -11.81 2.82
C ASP A 85 -5.13 -11.32 4.26
N GLU A 86 -5.96 -11.84 5.16
CA GLU A 86 -6.02 -11.37 6.55
C GLU A 86 -4.69 -11.60 7.28
N ASP A 87 -4.02 -12.72 7.05
CA ASP A 87 -2.74 -13.05 7.67
C ASP A 87 -1.64 -12.10 7.21
N ILE A 88 -1.59 -11.80 5.91
CA ILE A 88 -0.65 -10.81 5.36
C ILE A 88 -0.96 -9.43 5.91
N ILE A 89 -2.23 -9.01 5.96
CA ILE A 89 -2.64 -7.74 6.55
C ILE A 89 -2.19 -7.65 8.00
N HIS A 90 -2.41 -8.69 8.81
CA HIS A 90 -1.98 -8.74 10.20
C HIS A 90 -0.45 -8.60 10.34
N GLN A 91 0.32 -9.25 9.46
CA GLN A 91 1.78 -9.12 9.44
C GLN A 91 2.22 -7.71 9.05
N LEU A 92 1.59 -7.09 8.04
CA LEU A 92 1.90 -5.71 7.62
C LEU A 92 1.63 -4.68 8.71
N LEU A 93 0.60 -4.94 9.52
CA LEU A 93 0.22 -4.11 10.66
C LEU A 93 1.06 -4.39 11.92
N ARG A 94 1.87 -5.46 11.93
CA ARG A 94 2.76 -5.76 13.06
C ARG A 94 3.75 -4.61 13.26
N ASN A 95 3.87 -4.17 14.51
CA ASN A 95 4.72 -3.04 14.93
C ASN A 95 4.37 -1.70 14.26
N VAL A 96 3.17 -1.55 13.69
CA VAL A 96 2.65 -0.24 13.25
C VAL A 96 2.02 0.44 14.47
N LEU A 97 2.64 1.53 14.95
CA LEU A 97 2.14 2.28 16.10
C LEU A 97 0.82 3.02 15.80
N PHE A 98 0.64 3.44 14.55
CA PHE A 98 -0.54 4.17 14.11
C PHE A 98 -0.84 3.91 12.64
N ILE A 99 -2.08 3.55 12.35
CA ILE A 99 -2.58 3.41 10.98
C ILE A 99 -3.28 4.72 10.63
N PRO A 100 -2.92 5.40 9.51
CA PRO A 100 -3.60 6.61 9.11
C PRO A 100 -5.11 6.43 9.00
N ILE A 101 -5.86 7.44 9.41
CA ILE A 101 -7.33 7.43 9.36
C ILE A 101 -7.87 8.65 8.62
N SER A 102 -9.01 8.48 7.98
CA SER A 102 -9.78 9.59 7.42
C SER A 102 -11.04 9.80 8.24
N ILE A 103 -11.24 11.02 8.73
CA ILE A 103 -12.44 11.46 9.43
C ILE A 103 -13.18 12.41 8.50
N PHE A 104 -14.50 12.26 8.41
CA PHE A 104 -15.35 13.17 7.65
C PHE A 104 -16.17 14.01 8.62
N VAL A 105 -16.10 15.33 8.47
CA VAL A 105 -16.91 16.32 9.20
C VAL A 105 -17.56 17.20 8.15
N ASP A 106 -18.86 17.04 7.93
CA ASP A 106 -19.60 17.68 6.83
C ASP A 106 -18.91 17.47 5.46
N SER A 107 -18.45 18.55 4.83
CA SER A 107 -17.73 18.57 3.55
C SER A 107 -16.20 18.50 3.70
N LEU A 108 -15.71 18.44 4.92
CA LEU A 108 -14.29 18.35 5.27
C LEU A 108 -13.87 16.89 5.42
N LYS A 109 -12.81 16.50 4.71
CA LYS A 109 -12.12 15.23 4.92
C LYS A 109 -10.79 15.51 5.62
N ILE A 110 -10.67 15.11 6.88
CA ILE A 110 -9.44 15.21 7.66
C ILE A 110 -8.69 13.88 7.51
N PHE A 111 -7.43 13.93 7.09
CA PHE A 111 -6.54 12.78 7.01
C PHE A 111 -5.49 12.90 8.11
N VAL A 112 -5.57 12.03 9.12
CA VAL A 112 -4.62 11.96 10.22
C VAL A 112 -3.62 10.85 9.92
N TYR A 113 -2.33 11.18 9.85
CA TYR A 113 -1.25 10.25 9.48
C TYR A 113 -0.12 10.17 10.52
N GLY A 114 -0.29 10.85 11.66
CA GLY A 114 0.56 10.68 12.82
C GLY A 114 -0.17 11.12 14.09
N ILE A 115 0.18 10.52 15.21
CA ILE A 115 -0.32 10.88 16.53
C ILE A 115 0.86 10.94 17.50
N GLY A 116 0.79 11.84 18.48
CA GLY A 116 1.77 11.88 19.56
C GLY A 116 1.59 10.70 20.51
N ILE A 117 2.63 10.41 21.30
CA ILE A 117 2.61 9.38 22.32
C ILE A 117 2.53 10.06 23.70
N SER A 118 1.71 9.54 24.60
CA SER A 118 1.61 9.99 25.99
C SER A 118 1.46 8.82 26.97
N SER A 119 1.46 9.11 28.26
CA SER A 119 1.15 8.16 29.32
C SER A 119 -0.36 7.97 29.57
N GLN A 120 -1.24 8.57 28.75
CA GLN A 120 -2.69 8.47 28.92
C GLN A 120 -3.22 7.12 28.44
N VAL A 121 -3.30 6.14 29.35
CA VAL A 121 -3.77 4.76 29.07
C VAL A 121 -5.20 4.75 28.53
N ASN A 122 -6.07 5.64 29.01
CA ASN A 122 -7.45 5.75 28.54
C ASN A 122 -7.55 6.13 27.06
N TRP A 123 -6.49 6.68 26.48
CA TRP A 123 -6.41 7.06 25.07
C TRP A 123 -5.49 6.11 24.28
N LEU A 124 -5.28 4.88 24.76
CA LEU A 124 -4.33 3.93 24.18
C LEU A 124 -2.92 4.52 24.04
N ASN A 125 -2.52 5.33 25.03
CA ASN A 125 -1.24 6.04 25.06
C ASN A 125 -1.08 7.09 23.94
N ALA A 126 -2.17 7.53 23.31
CA ALA A 126 -2.15 8.65 22.38
C ALA A 126 -1.96 9.98 23.12
N GLY A 127 -1.32 10.95 22.48
CA GLY A 127 -1.03 12.27 23.03
C GLY A 127 -1.08 13.40 22.01
N PRO A 128 -0.90 14.66 22.47
CA PRO A 128 -0.75 15.83 21.60
C PRO A 128 0.39 15.65 20.58
N GLY A 129 0.26 16.28 19.40
CA GLY A 129 1.25 16.15 18.31
C GLY A 129 0.75 15.34 17.11
N TYR A 130 -0.56 15.41 16.82
CA TYR A 130 -1.11 14.80 15.61
C TYR A 130 -0.56 15.49 14.35
N LYS A 131 -0.34 14.69 13.31
CA LYS A 131 -0.01 15.15 11.96
C LYS A 131 -1.21 14.88 11.08
N SER A 132 -1.78 15.93 10.52
CA SER A 132 -2.97 15.83 9.69
C SER A 132 -2.93 16.81 8.53
N SER A 133 -3.57 16.43 7.43
CA SER A 133 -3.99 17.33 6.37
C SER A 133 -5.51 17.32 6.27
N PHE A 134 -6.10 18.33 5.64
CA PHE A 134 -7.53 18.32 5.35
C PHE A 134 -7.82 18.68 3.91
N THR A 135 -8.90 18.11 3.38
CA THR A 135 -9.42 18.41 2.06
C THR A 135 -10.86 18.87 2.19
N HIS A 136 -11.16 20.07 1.68
CA HIS A 136 -12.52 20.58 1.60
C HIS A 136 -13.02 20.53 0.16
N LYS A 137 -14.20 19.92 -0.05
CA LYS A 137 -14.86 19.92 -1.36
C LYS A 137 -15.85 21.07 -1.43
N PHE A 138 -15.71 21.91 -2.44
CA PHE A 138 -16.61 23.03 -2.72
C PHE A 138 -16.95 23.06 -4.22
N ASN A 139 -18.07 23.71 -4.57
CA ASN A 139 -18.52 23.88 -5.95
C ASN A 139 -18.51 22.56 -6.76
N GLY A 140 -19.11 21.51 -6.21
CA GLY A 140 -19.21 20.18 -6.83
C GLY A 140 -17.92 19.37 -6.75
N ASN A 141 -17.00 19.59 -7.70
CA ASN A 141 -15.77 18.80 -7.87
C ASN A 141 -14.48 19.55 -7.54
N LYS A 142 -14.54 20.81 -7.07
CA LYS A 142 -13.31 21.53 -6.67
C LYS A 142 -12.90 21.08 -5.26
N GLN A 143 -11.59 20.97 -5.06
CA GLN A 143 -11.00 20.57 -3.79
C GLN A 143 -9.82 21.48 -3.44
N ALA A 144 -9.72 21.85 -2.17
CA ALA A 144 -8.53 22.50 -1.61
C ALA A 144 -7.87 21.56 -0.59
N ILE A 145 -6.54 21.52 -0.57
CA ILE A 145 -5.73 20.69 0.35
C ILE A 145 -4.91 21.64 1.22
N TYR A 146 -4.93 21.41 2.53
CA TYR A 146 -4.21 22.17 3.55
C TYR A 146 -3.47 21.22 4.50
#